data_AF-A0A3R6ZF75-F1
#
_entry.id   AF-A0A3R6ZF75-F1
#
_cell.length_a   1.000
_cell.length_b   1.000
_cell.length_c   1.000
_cell.angle_alpha   90.00
_cell.angle_beta   90.00
_cell.angle_gamma   90.00
#
_symmetry.space_group_name_H-M   'P 1'
#
loop_
_entity.id
_entity.type
_entity.pdbx_description
1 polymer ?
#
loop_
_entity_poly.entity_id
_entity_poly.type
_entity_poly.pdbx_seq_one_letter_code
_entity_poly.pdbx_strand_id
1 'polypeptide(L)' 'MKGGRNQEGYADPTATIAVGRVAKEEHEQVECEAADKRAYDLIKVLKYIIKGAGFELTERVQVKDTKTGRVYR' A
#
# COMPACT_ATOMS: atom_id res chain seq x y z
N MET A 1 5.13 -2.02 -26.17
CA MET A 1 6.30 -1.55 -25.42
C MET A 1 7.53 -2.29 -25.93
N LYS A 2 8.45 -1.61 -26.63
CA LYS A 2 9.72 -2.18 -27.08
C LYS A 2 10.72 -2.03 -25.93
N GLY A 3 11.02 -3.07 -25.19
CA GLY A 3 11.98 -3.00 -24.09
C GLY A 3 12.47 -4.38 -23.75
N GLY A 4 13.79 -4.54 -23.65
CA GLY A 4 14.44 -5.84 -23.50
C GLY A 4 15.41 -6.13 -24.62
N ARG A 5 16.15 -5.13 -25.11
CA ARG A 5 17.34 -5.36 -25.93
C ARG A 5 18.54 -4.72 -25.25
N ASN A 6 19.68 -5.42 -25.25
CA ASN A 6 20.94 -4.88 -24.73
C ASN A 6 21.48 -3.79 -25.68
N GLN A 7 22.62 -3.17 -25.33
CA GLN A 7 23.24 -2.13 -26.16
C GLN A 7 23.61 -2.62 -27.58
N GLU A 8 23.78 -3.92 -27.74
CA GLU A 8 24.09 -4.58 -29.03
C GLU A 8 22.82 -4.95 -29.83
N GLY A 9 21.62 -4.70 -29.29
CA GLY A 9 20.35 -4.94 -29.96
C GLY A 9 19.80 -6.37 -29.83
N TYR A 10 20.46 -7.27 -29.09
CA TYR A 10 19.95 -8.60 -28.81
C TYR A 10 18.92 -8.58 -27.69
N ALA A 11 17.95 -9.50 -27.75
CA ALA A 11 16.97 -9.66 -26.68
C ALA A 11 17.70 -9.90 -25.35
N ASP A 12 17.45 -9.02 -24.38
CA ASP A 12 17.99 -9.09 -23.03
C ASP A 12 16.86 -9.46 -22.05
N PRO A 13 16.63 -10.78 -21.86
CA PRO A 13 15.65 -11.25 -20.90
C PRO A 13 16.04 -10.86 -19.47
N THR A 14 17.33 -10.68 -19.17
CA THR A 14 17.80 -10.29 -17.83
C THR A 14 17.34 -8.89 -17.46
N ALA A 15 17.57 -7.91 -18.35
CA ALA A 15 17.09 -6.54 -18.15
C ALA A 15 15.56 -6.48 -18.05
N THR A 16 14.86 -7.24 -18.90
CA THR A 16 13.38 -7.29 -18.90
C THR A 16 12.84 -7.86 -17.59
N ILE A 17 13.42 -8.96 -17.10
CA ILE A 17 13.02 -9.60 -15.85
C ILE A 17 13.32 -8.70 -14.66
N ALA A 18 14.49 -8.04 -14.64
CA ALA A 18 14.88 -7.13 -13.57
C ALA A 18 13.90 -5.94 -13.47
N VAL A 19 13.60 -5.28 -14.59
CA VAL A 19 12.64 -4.16 -14.62
C VAL A 19 11.24 -4.62 -14.21
N GLY A 20 10.80 -5.80 -14.65
CA GLY A 20 9.50 -6.35 -14.26
C GLY A 20 9.38 -6.64 -12.77
N ARG A 21 10.47 -7.08 -12.12
CA ARG A 21 10.50 -7.29 -10.66
C ARG A 21 10.41 -5.96 -9.89
N VAL A 22 11.23 -4.98 -10.26
CA VAL A 22 11.22 -3.65 -9.61
C VAL A 22 9.85 -2.99 -9.76
N ALA A 23 9.26 -3.00 -10.96
CA ALA A 23 7.94 -2.43 -11.18
C ALA A 23 6.84 -3.10 -10.32
N LYS A 24 6.94 -4.41 -10.09
CA LYS A 24 6.01 -5.14 -9.22
C LYS A 24 6.21 -4.75 -7.75
N GLU A 25 7.45 -4.67 -7.29
CA GLU A 25 7.79 -4.26 -5.92
C GLU A 25 7.34 -2.83 -5.64
N GLU A 26 7.58 -1.89 -6.57
CA GLU A 26 7.11 -0.51 -6.48
C GLU A 26 5.58 -0.43 -6.40
N HIS A 27 4.87 -1.20 -7.24
CA HIS A 27 3.41 -1.25 -7.19
C HIS A 27 2.89 -1.79 -5.86
N GLU A 28 3.51 -2.85 -5.32
CA GLU A 28 3.16 -3.39 -4.01
C GLU A 28 3.40 -2.38 -2.89
N GLN A 29 4.51 -1.62 -2.95
CA GLN A 29 4.81 -0.55 -1.99
C GLN A 29 3.77 0.56 -2.03
N VAL A 30 3.43 1.07 -3.24
CA VAL A 30 2.43 2.13 -3.42
C VAL A 30 1.05 1.70 -2.89
N GLU A 31 0.64 0.46 -3.16
CA GLU A 31 -0.61 -0.09 -2.64
C GLU A 31 -0.59 -0.20 -1.10
N CYS A 32 0.53 -0.60 -0.51
CA CYS A 32 0.71 -0.64 0.94
C CYS A 32 0.60 0.76 1.57
N GLU A 33 1.28 1.76 1.00
CA GLU A 33 1.23 3.14 1.49
C GLU A 33 -0.19 3.72 1.38
N ALA A 34 -0.87 3.45 0.27
CA ALA A 34 -2.27 3.85 0.07
C ALA A 34 -3.21 3.19 1.08
N ALA A 35 -2.99 1.93 1.45
CA ALA A 35 -3.74 1.25 2.50
C ALA A 35 -3.48 1.87 3.89
N ASP A 36 -2.22 2.17 4.21
CA ASP A 36 -1.81 2.77 5.48
C ASP A 36 -2.43 4.17 5.65
N LYS A 37 -2.41 4.98 4.60
CA LYS A 37 -3.06 6.30 4.60
C LYS A 37 -4.57 6.20 4.80
N ARG A 38 -5.25 5.26 4.11
CA ARG A 38 -6.70 5.04 4.26
C ARG A 38 -7.07 4.60 5.68
N ALA A 39 -6.27 3.73 6.30
CA ALA A 39 -6.47 3.31 7.69
C ALA A 39 -6.30 4.49 8.66
N TYR A 40 -5.28 5.32 8.45
CA TYR A 40 -5.05 6.52 9.27
C TYR A 40 -6.23 7.50 9.17
N ASP A 41 -6.67 7.83 7.95
CA ASP A 41 -7.77 8.76 7.72
C ASP A 41 -9.08 8.24 8.35
N LEU A 42 -9.35 6.94 8.23
CA LEU A 42 -10.50 6.30 8.86
C LEU A 42 -10.47 6.43 10.39
N ILE A 43 -9.35 6.09 11.03
CA ILE A 43 -9.20 6.17 12.49
C ILE A 43 -9.39 7.62 12.96
N LYS A 44 -8.90 8.60 12.21
CA LYS A 44 -9.06 10.02 12.52
C LYS A 44 -10.54 10.43 12.53
N VAL A 45 -11.32 10.02 11.53
CA VAL A 45 -12.75 10.29 11.46
C VAL A 45 -13.52 9.58 12.59
N LEU A 46 -13.19 8.32 12.88
CA LEU A 46 -13.82 7.57 13.98
C LEU A 46 -13.61 8.29 15.33
N LYS A 47 -12.37 8.71 15.63
CA LYS A 47 -12.06 9.48 16.84
C LYS A 47 -12.83 10.79 16.92
N TYR A 48 -13.00 11.47 15.79
CA TYR A 48 -13.79 12.70 15.71
C TYR A 48 -15.27 12.44 16.07
N ILE A 49 -15.88 11.39 15.52
CA ILE A 49 -17.27 11.01 15.81
C ILE A 49 -17.45 10.63 17.28
N ILE A 50 -16.55 9.82 17.83
CA ILE A 50 -16.59 9.37 19.23
C ILE A 50 -16.59 10.58 20.17
N LYS A 51 -15.69 11.54 19.93
CA LYS A 51 -15.64 12.79 20.69
C LYS A 51 -16.92 13.62 20.49
N GLY A 52 -17.43 13.71 19.27
CA GLY A 52 -18.67 14.45 18.96
C GLY A 52 -19.90 13.87 19.66
N ALA A 53 -19.91 12.56 19.94
CA ALA A 53 -20.96 11.87 20.66
C ALA A 53 -20.80 11.91 22.20
N GLY A 54 -19.78 12.61 22.73
CA GLY A 54 -19.55 12.72 24.17
C GLY A 54 -18.89 11.48 24.80
N PHE A 55 -18.29 10.61 23.99
CA PHE A 55 -17.54 9.44 24.48
C PHE A 55 -16.04 9.69 24.40
N GLU A 56 -15.31 9.00 25.27
CA GLU A 56 -13.86 8.93 25.23
C GLU A 56 -13.43 7.52 24.84
N LEU A 57 -12.38 7.45 24.03
CA LEU A 57 -11.81 6.18 23.58
C LEU A 57 -10.94 5.60 24.70
N THR A 58 -11.38 4.52 25.34
CA THR A 58 -10.64 3.88 26.45
C THR A 58 -9.47 3.02 25.98
N GLU A 59 -9.57 2.40 24.80
CA GLU A 59 -8.54 1.57 24.18
C GLU A 59 -8.27 1.98 22.73
N ARG A 60 -7.19 1.51 22.13
CA ARG A 60 -6.85 1.85 20.75
C ARG A 60 -7.82 1.19 19.75
N VAL A 61 -8.26 1.96 18.75
CA VAL A 61 -9.07 1.43 17.63
C VAL A 61 -8.20 0.49 16.78
N GLN A 62 -8.60 -0.78 16.69
CA GLN A 62 -7.98 -1.74 15.76
C GLN A 62 -8.85 -1.88 14.51
N VAL A 63 -8.24 -1.77 13.33
CA VAL A 63 -8.93 -1.98 12.05
C VAL A 63 -8.18 -3.02 11.23
N LYS A 64 -8.92 -3.87 10.52
CA LYS A 64 -8.37 -4.86 9.60
C LYS A 64 -8.76 -4.47 8.18
N ASP A 65 -7.77 -4.34 7.30
CA ASP A 65 -8.05 -4.19 5.88
C ASP A 65 -8.64 -5.50 5.34
N THR A 66 -9.83 -5.43 4.76
CA THR A 66 -10.54 -6.60 4.23
C THR A 66 -9.89 -7.17 2.98
N LYS A 67 -9.11 -6.36 2.25
CA LYS A 67 -8.41 -6.81 1.03
C LYS A 67 -7.12 -7.54 1.36
N THR A 68 -6.25 -6.94 2.16
CA THR A 68 -4.91 -7.48 2.46
C THR A 68 -4.88 -8.34 3.72
N GLY A 69 -5.89 -8.22 4.58
CA GLY A 69 -5.91 -8.86 5.91
C GLY A 69 -5.00 -8.19 6.94
N ARG A 70 -4.26 -7.13 6.56
CA ARG A 70 -3.37 -6.39 7.46
C ARG A 70 -4.17 -5.76 8.59
N VAL A 71 -3.64 -5.92 9.81
CA VAL A 71 -4.25 -5.35 11.03
C VAL A 71 -3.48 -4.12 11.43
N TYR A 72 -4.20 -2.99 11.46
CA TYR A 72 -3.73 -1.73 12.00
C TYR A 72 -4.19 -1.69 13.44
N ARG A 73 -3.21 -1.74 14.34
CA ARG A 73 -3.43 -1.48 15.75
C ARG A 73 -3.14 -0.04 15.98
#